data_AF-S2RTQ6-F1
#
_entry.id   AF-S2RTQ6-F1
#
_cell.length_a   1.000
_cell.length_b   1.000
_cell.length_c   1.000
_cell.angle_alpha   90.00
_cell.angle_beta   90.00
_cell.angle_gamma   90.00
#
_symmetry.space_group_name_H-M   'P 1'
#
loop_
_entity.id
_entity.type
_entity.pdbx_description
1 polymer ?
#
loop_
_entity_poly.entity_id
_entity_poly.type
_entity_poly.pdbx_seq_one_letter_code
_entity_poly.pdbx_strand_id
1 'polypeptide(L)'
;MRSRVIYADTYRKRHQRRLFLLAVLIIALGALFVWWHQRNPRPDPQTYPVLGVRLDQTDGVQDFDSLRSSKVSFVYLKATEGSSYFDDNFNTNF
;
A
#
# COMPACT_ATOMS: atom_id res chain seq x y z
N MET A 1 -34.67 -45.33 -16.95
CA MET A 1 -33.24 -45.12 -17.24
C MET A 1 -33.02 -43.65 -17.61
N ARG A 2 -32.34 -42.86 -16.77
CA ARG A 2 -32.08 -41.43 -17.02
C ARG A 2 -30.81 -41.30 -17.85
N SER A 3 -30.96 -41.05 -19.16
CA SER A 3 -29.85 -40.78 -20.07
C SER A 3 -29.17 -39.46 -19.69
N ARG A 4 -27.94 -39.51 -19.18
CA ARG A 4 -27.12 -38.32 -18.99
C ARG A 4 -26.50 -37.97 -20.34
N VAL A 5 -26.96 -36.87 -20.93
CA VAL A 5 -26.43 -36.35 -22.19
C VAL A 5 -24.95 -36.00 -22.04
N ILE A 6 -24.13 -36.62 -22.90
CA ILE A 6 -22.65 -36.59 -22.90
C ILE A 6 -22.09 -35.15 -23.13
N TYR A 7 -22.92 -34.22 -23.60
CA TYR A 7 -22.53 -32.82 -23.86
C TYR A 7 -22.55 -31.91 -22.61
N ALA A 8 -23.14 -32.33 -21.49
CA ALA A 8 -23.24 -31.49 -20.30
C ALA A 8 -21.90 -31.31 -19.55
N ASP A 9 -20.96 -32.24 -19.73
CA ASP A 9 -19.68 -32.22 -19.01
C ASP A 9 -18.65 -31.26 -19.62
N THR A 10 -18.76 -30.95 -20.91
CA THR A 10 -17.80 -30.07 -21.61
C THR A 10 -17.95 -28.61 -21.17
N TYR A 11 -19.19 -28.15 -20.97
CA TYR A 11 -19.48 -26.80 -20.46
C TYR A 11 -19.10 -26.66 -18.98
N ARG A 12 -19.34 -27.70 -18.17
CA ARG A 12 -19.08 -27.67 -16.72
C ARG A 12 -17.60 -27.55 -16.41
N LYS A 13 -16.72 -28.23 -17.16
CA LYS A 13 -15.26 -28.15 -17.01
C LYS A 13 -14.68 -26.77 -17.35
N ARG A 14 -15.20 -26.10 -18.38
CA ARG A 14 -14.75 -24.74 -18.76
C ARG A 14 -15.19 -23.69 -17.73
N HIS A 15 -16.40 -23.83 -17.18
CA HIS A 15 -16.89 -22.97 -16.11
C HIS A 15 -16.09 -23.16 -14.82
N GLN A 16 -15.81 -24.39 -14.42
CA GLN A 16 -14.98 -24.70 -13.25
C GLN A 16 -13.56 -24.15 -13.38
N ARG A 17 -12.94 -24.26 -14.57
CA ARG A 17 -11.63 -23.64 -14.84
C ARG A 17 -11.66 -22.11 -14.70
N ARG A 18 -12.70 -21.45 -15.22
CA ARG A 18 -12.87 -19.99 -15.08
C ARG A 18 -13.05 -19.58 -13.63
N LEU A 19 -13.87 -20.30 -12.86
CA LEU A 19 -14.04 -20.05 -11.44
C LEU A 19 -12.75 -20.25 -10.66
N PHE A 20 -11.98 -21.30 -10.97
CA PHE A 20 -10.68 -21.52 -10.36
C PHE A 20 -9.70 -20.38 -10.64
N LEU A 21 -9.60 -19.94 -11.91
CA LEU A 21 -8.74 -18.80 -12.27
C LEU A 21 -9.18 -17.50 -11.58
N LEU A 22 -10.49 -17.26 -11.46
CA LEU A 22 -11.01 -16.11 -10.71
C LEU A 22 -10.67 -16.19 -9.22
N ALA A 23 -10.80 -17.37 -8.60
CA ALA A 23 -10.45 -17.55 -7.20
C ALA A 23 -8.94 -17.30 -6.97
N VAL A 24 -8.08 -17.82 -7.84
CA VAL A 24 -6.62 -17.56 -7.79
C VAL A 24 -6.32 -16.07 -7.95
N LEU A 25 -7.00 -15.39 -8.88
CA LEU A 25 -6.82 -13.94 -9.08
C LEU A 25 -7.20 -13.15 -7.83
N ILE A 26 -8.35 -13.47 -7.21
CA ILE A 26 -8.80 -12.81 -5.98
C ILE A 26 -7.79 -13.02 -4.84
N ILE A 27 -7.27 -14.24 -4.69
CA ILE A 27 -6.25 -14.55 -3.68
C ILE A 27 -4.96 -13.75 -3.96
N ALA A 28 -4.51 -13.70 -5.20
CA ALA A 28 -3.31 -12.95 -5.58
C ALA A 28 -3.47 -11.44 -5.30
N LEU A 29 -4.63 -10.86 -5.64
CA LEU A 29 -4.93 -9.46 -5.35
C LEU A 29 -5.02 -9.20 -3.85
N GLY A 30 -5.62 -10.11 -3.08
CA GLY A 30 -5.67 -10.02 -1.62
C GLY A 30 -4.28 -10.06 -0.99
N ALA A 31 -3.41 -10.98 -1.45
CA ALA A 31 -2.03 -11.07 -0.99
C ALA A 31 -1.23 -9.79 -1.32
N LEU A 32 -1.39 -9.26 -2.52
CA LEU A 32 -0.73 -8.03 -2.94
C LEU A 32 -1.21 -6.82 -2.13
N PHE A 33 -2.50 -6.75 -1.82
CA PHE A 33 -3.08 -5.71 -0.96
C PHE A 33 -2.52 -5.78 0.46
N VAL A 34 -2.46 -6.98 1.06
CA VAL A 34 -1.89 -7.18 2.40
C VAL A 34 -0.40 -6.82 2.42
N TRP A 35 0.37 -7.26 1.42
CA TRP A 35 1.77 -6.91 1.30
C TRP A 35 1.98 -5.40 1.18
N TRP A 36 1.18 -4.73 0.35
CA TRP A 36 1.24 -3.28 0.18
C TRP A 36 0.92 -2.52 1.46
N HIS A 37 -0.06 -2.98 2.23
CA HIS A 37 -0.42 -2.36 3.50
C HIS A 37 0.61 -2.62 4.61
N GLN A 38 1.30 -3.77 4.58
CA GLN A 38 2.31 -4.12 5.57
C GLN A 38 3.71 -3.54 5.29
N ARG A 39 3.96 -3.00 4.09
CA ARG A 39 5.29 -2.45 3.74
C ARG A 39 5.68 -1.22 4.57
N ASN A 40 4.69 -0.41 4.96
CA ASN A 40 4.87 0.81 5.76
C ASN A 40 3.97 0.72 7.00
N PRO A 41 4.29 -0.15 7.98
CA PRO A 41 3.43 -0.34 9.15
C PRO A 41 3.44 0.95 9.96
N ARG A 42 2.25 1.51 10.17
CA ARG A 42 2.09 2.64 11.08
C ARG A 42 2.26 2.12 12.52
N PRO A 43 3.07 2.79 13.37
CA PRO A 43 3.17 2.43 14.77
C PRO A 43 1.80 2.42 15.45
N ASP A 44 1.58 1.47 16.36
CA ASP A 44 0.34 1.40 17.14
C ASP A 44 0.18 2.69 17.97
N PRO A 45 -0.90 3.48 17.77
CA PRO A 45 -1.11 4.73 18.48
C PRO A 45 -1.28 4.56 20.00
N GLN A 46 -1.67 3.38 20.48
CA GLN A 46 -1.79 3.13 21.93
C GLN A 46 -0.41 3.01 22.58
N THR A 47 0.53 2.40 21.87
CA THR A 47 1.91 2.20 22.33
C THR A 47 2.78 3.44 22.06
N TYR A 48 2.57 4.10 20.92
CA TYR A 48 3.32 5.27 20.47
C TYR A 48 2.35 6.42 20.12
N PRO A 49 1.89 7.18 21.12
CA PRO A 49 0.85 8.21 20.93
C PRO A 49 1.33 9.43 20.14
N VAL A 50 2.64 9.69 20.13
CA VAL A 50 3.23 10.78 19.35
C VAL A 50 3.87 10.19 18.10
N LEU A 51 3.30 10.51 16.95
CA LEU A 51 3.80 10.09 15.66
C LEU A 51 4.44 11.27 14.94
N GLY A 52 5.62 11.06 14.39
CA GLY A 52 6.26 12.01 13.48
C GLY A 52 6.68 11.34 12.18
N VAL A 53 6.99 12.18 11.20
CA VAL A 53 7.54 11.73 9.91
C VAL A 53 8.88 12.42 9.67
N ARG A 54 9.75 11.77 8.91
CA ARG A 54 10.96 12.40 8.36
C ARG A 54 10.69 12.63 6.89
N LEU A 55 10.96 13.83 6.42
CA LEU A 55 10.94 14.17 5.01
C LEU A 55 12.36 14.50 4.55
N ASP A 56 12.66 14.08 3.33
CA ASP A 56 13.80 14.53 2.57
C ASP A 56 13.38 14.93 1.14
N GLN A 57 14.31 15.46 0.36
CA GLN A 57 14.09 15.82 -1.04
C GLN A 57 13.45 14.74 -1.92
N THR A 58 13.61 13.45 -1.59
CA THR A 58 13.06 12.34 -2.39
C THR A 58 11.58 12.14 -2.14
N ASP A 59 11.05 12.70 -1.05
CA ASP A 59 9.63 12.73 -0.73
C ASP A 59 8.87 13.83 -1.50
N GLY A 60 9.58 14.76 -2.14
CA GLY A 60 8.98 15.87 -2.90
C GLY A 60 8.20 16.86 -2.03
N VAL A 61 7.26 17.59 -2.65
CA VAL A 61 6.41 18.57 -1.96
C VAL A 61 5.27 17.85 -1.25
N GLN A 62 5.18 18.05 0.06
CA GLN A 62 4.18 17.40 0.91
C GLN A 62 3.08 18.37 1.35
N ASP A 63 1.85 17.85 1.43
CA ASP A 63 0.70 18.57 1.99
C ASP A 63 0.66 18.38 3.51
N PHE A 64 1.06 19.41 4.24
CA PHE A 64 1.08 19.39 5.71
C PHE A 64 -0.30 19.32 6.35
N ASP A 65 -1.36 19.80 5.70
CA ASP A 65 -2.73 19.68 6.21
C ASP A 65 -3.19 18.22 6.17
N SER A 66 -2.82 17.50 5.11
CA SER A 66 -3.07 16.06 5.01
C SER A 66 -2.30 15.27 6.10
N LEU A 67 -1.06 15.67 6.41
CA LEU A 67 -0.26 15.05 7.48
C LEU A 67 -0.87 15.29 8.86
N ARG A 68 -1.35 16.50 9.14
CA ARG A 68 -2.05 16.83 10.39
C ARG A 68 -3.35 16.05 10.54
N SER A 69 -4.14 15.93 9.47
CA SER A 69 -5.36 15.11 9.49
C SER A 69 -5.08 13.64 9.79
N SER A 70 -3.89 13.16 9.41
CA SER A 70 -3.39 11.81 9.69
C SER A 70 -2.85 11.65 11.12
N LYS A 71 -2.90 12.68 11.98
CA LYS A 71 -2.34 12.68 13.35
C LYS A 71 -0.80 12.60 13.38
N VAL A 72 -0.13 13.22 12.41
CA VAL A 72 1.31 13.47 12.50
C VAL A 72 1.53 14.74 13.34
N SER A 73 2.28 14.61 14.44
CA SER A 73 2.50 15.68 15.41
C SER A 73 3.73 16.52 15.12
N PHE A 74 4.76 15.96 14.48
CA PHE A 74 5.98 16.66 14.12
C PHE A 74 6.59 16.11 12.83
N VAL A 75 7.39 16.95 12.16
CA VAL A 75 8.09 16.61 10.93
C VAL A 75 9.58 16.92 11.12
N TYR A 76 10.44 15.95 10.86
CA TYR A 76 11.87 16.19 10.72
C TYR A 76 12.19 16.46 9.26
N LEU A 77 12.75 17.61 8.99
CA LEU A 77 13.23 17.99 7.66
C LEU A 77 14.72 17.76 7.60
N LYS A 78 15.16 16.98 6.62
CA LYS A 78 16.58 16.88 6.31
C LYS A 78 17.04 18.22 5.73
N ALA A 79 18.07 18.83 6.33
CA ALA A 79 18.60 20.12 5.89
C ALA A 79 19.87 19.97 5.04
N THR A 80 20.78 19.08 5.45
CA THR A 80 22.10 18.89 4.83
C THR A 80 22.55 17.44 4.90
N GLU A 81 23.39 17.00 3.96
CA GLU A 81 24.10 15.73 4.02
C GLU A 81 25.60 15.93 3.72
N GLY A 82 26.47 15.52 4.65
CA GLY A 82 27.93 15.69 4.49
C GLY A 82 28.37 17.17 4.44
N SER A 83 29.46 17.45 3.72
CA SER A 83 30.04 18.80 3.64
C SER A 83 29.54 19.64 2.46
N SER A 84 28.77 19.05 1.55
CA SER A 84 28.46 19.67 0.24
C SER A 84 27.02 19.51 -0.22
N TYR A 85 26.17 18.76 0.49
CA TYR A 85 24.78 18.56 0.10
C TYR A 85 23.84 19.39 0.97
N PHE A 86 23.05 20.24 0.33
CA PHE A 86 21.92 20.96 0.93
C PHE A 86 20.62 20.40 0.33
N ASP A 87 19.59 20.22 1.15
CA ASP A 87 18.28 19.77 0.68
C ASP A 87 17.56 20.94 0.00
N ASP A 88 17.37 20.83 -1.32
CA ASP A 88 16.73 21.87 -2.14
C ASP A 88 15.31 22.22 -1.68
N ASN A 89 14.62 21.27 -1.01
CA ASN A 89 13.25 21.45 -0.54
C ASN A 89 13.16 21.94 0.92
N PHE A 90 14.28 22.17 1.61
CA PHE A 90 14.27 22.64 2.99
C PHE A 90 13.48 23.95 3.16
N ASN A 91 13.72 24.93 2.28
CA ASN A 91 13.05 26.25 2.36
C ASN A 91 11.54 26.20 2.07
N THR A 92 11.07 25.17 1.35
CA THR A 92 9.64 25.00 1.04
C THR A 92 8.90 24.31 2.17
N ASN A 93 9.60 23.48 2.94
CA ASN A 93 9.00 22.60 3.94
C ASN A 93 9.12 23.10 5.39
N PHE A 94 9.95 24.11 5.67
CA PHE A 94 10.15 24.72 7.00
C PHE A 94 9.05 25.75 7.33
#